data_AF-A0A1S9PBZ5-F1
#
_entry.id   AF-A0A1S9PBZ5-F1
#
_cell.length_a   1.000
_cell.length_b   1.000
_cell.length_c   1.000
_cell.angle_alpha   90.00
_cell.angle_beta   90.00
_cell.angle_gamma   90.00
#
_symmetry.space_group_name_H-M   'P 1'
#
loop_
_entity.id
_entity.type
_entity.pdbx_description
1 polymer ?
#
loop_
_entity_poly.entity_id
_entity_poly.type
_entity_poly.pdbx_seq_one_letter_code
_entity_poly.pdbx_strand_id
1 'polypeptide(L)'
;MVMVLLLLGIFYQDIRSRAVYWVFFPLLALAFVLQRLLVGQTPQMVAFESAFPAAFLLIQLLVLSIYFSLKQKRFVNITESLLGPGDILFLFCLCLYFPAINFIAFYIVSLFAIIAGWLTISHIRQQKGTIPLAGLQAAFVLLLIGFGINPANENWFYTFIKPYYAV
;
A
#
# COMPACT_ATOMS: atom_id res chain seq x y z
N MET A 1 -7.11 -12.03 -11.95
CA MET A 1 -5.91 -12.90 -12.11
C MET A 1 -4.63 -12.10 -12.37
N VAL A 2 -4.59 -11.20 -13.36
CA VAL A 2 -3.35 -10.43 -13.71
C VAL A 2 -2.75 -9.68 -12.51
N MET A 3 -3.58 -8.95 -11.77
CA MET A 3 -3.16 -8.20 -10.57
C MET A 3 -2.50 -9.08 -9.49
N VAL A 4 -3.02 -10.29 -9.28
CA VAL A 4 -2.47 -11.24 -8.29
C VAL A 4 -1.07 -11.68 -8.70
N LEU A 5 -0.84 -11.94 -9.99
CA LEU A 5 0.48 -12.30 -10.50
C LEU A 5 1.49 -11.14 -10.33
N LEU A 6 1.05 -9.91 -10.58
CA LEU A 6 1.90 -8.72 -10.38
C LEU A 6 2.25 -8.52 -8.90
N LEU A 7 1.27 -8.63 -8.00
CA LEU A 7 1.50 -8.53 -6.55
C LEU A 7 2.44 -9.64 -6.04
N LEU A 8 2.29 -10.87 -6.53
CA LEU A 8 3.22 -11.97 -6.22
C LEU A 8 4.63 -11.70 -6.73
N GLY A 9 4.76 -11.14 -7.95
CA GLY A 9 6.04 -10.75 -8.52
C GLY A 9 6.74 -9.66 -7.69
N ILE A 10 5.99 -8.63 -7.28
CA ILE A 10 6.48 -7.55 -6.41
C ILE A 10 6.91 -8.11 -5.06
N PHE A 11 6.07 -8.94 -4.41
CA PHE A 11 6.39 -9.60 -3.14
C PHE A 11 7.68 -10.42 -3.23
N TYR A 12 7.80 -11.24 -4.28
CA TYR A 12 8.96 -12.10 -4.46
C TYR A 12 10.25 -11.29 -4.70
N GLN A 13 10.21 -10.30 -5.59
CA GLN A 13 11.35 -9.46 -5.92
C GLN A 13 11.79 -8.59 -4.73
N ASP A 14 10.84 -7.99 -4.02
CA ASP A 14 11.13 -7.13 -2.88
C ASP A 14 11.75 -7.90 -1.72
N ILE A 15 11.27 -9.11 -1.42
CA ILE A 15 11.87 -9.97 -0.39
C ILE A 15 13.26 -10.49 -0.80
N ARG A 16 13.43 -10.92 -2.05
CA ARG A 16 14.68 -11.56 -2.49
C ARG A 16 15.78 -10.55 -2.76
N SER A 17 15.47 -9.47 -3.45
CA SER A 17 16.44 -8.54 -4.03
C SER A 17 16.36 -7.14 -3.44
N ARG A 18 15.37 -6.86 -2.57
CA ARG A 18 15.08 -5.50 -2.04
C ARG A 18 14.97 -4.43 -3.12
N ALA A 19 14.58 -4.87 -4.31
CA ALA A 19 14.47 -4.07 -5.50
C ALA A 19 13.43 -4.72 -6.40
N VAL A 20 12.51 -3.91 -6.89
CA VAL A 20 11.45 -4.31 -7.80
C VAL A 20 11.67 -3.56 -9.10
N TYR A 21 11.56 -4.27 -10.23
CA TYR A 21 11.66 -3.61 -11.52
C TYR A 21 10.58 -2.56 -11.67
N TRP A 22 10.98 -1.36 -12.07
CA TRP A 22 10.08 -0.21 -12.18
C TRP A 22 8.83 -0.51 -13.03
N VAL A 23 8.94 -1.40 -14.03
CA VAL A 23 7.86 -1.76 -14.98
C VAL A 23 6.67 -2.43 -14.27
N PHE A 24 6.88 -3.07 -13.12
CA PHE A 24 5.78 -3.68 -12.36
C PHE A 24 4.79 -2.63 -11.84
N PHE A 25 5.24 -1.44 -11.49
CA PHE A 25 4.37 -0.38 -10.95
C PHE A 25 3.38 0.21 -11.97
N PRO A 26 3.79 0.69 -13.17
CA PRO A 26 2.84 1.18 -14.16
C PRO A 26 1.93 0.05 -14.66
N LEU A 27 2.42 -1.19 -14.74
CA LEU A 27 1.59 -2.33 -15.11
C LEU A 27 0.55 -2.66 -14.03
N LEU A 28 0.91 -2.55 -12.75
CA LEU A 28 0.00 -2.72 -11.63
C LEU A 28 -1.03 -1.58 -11.57
N ALA A 29 -0.60 -0.34 -11.72
CA ALA A 29 -1.48 0.83 -11.79
C ALA A 29 -2.50 0.69 -12.92
N LEU A 30 -2.05 0.28 -14.11
CA LEU A 30 -2.94 0.01 -15.24
C LEU A 30 -3.93 -1.12 -14.92
N ALA A 31 -3.47 -2.21 -14.30
CA ALA A 31 -4.35 -3.31 -13.90
C ALA A 31 -5.43 -2.87 -12.90
N PHE A 32 -5.08 -2.04 -11.92
CA PHE A 32 -6.03 -1.50 -10.94
C PHE A 32 -7.05 -0.56 -11.58
N VAL A 33 -6.61 0.36 -12.44
CA VAL A 33 -7.52 1.27 -13.16
C VAL A 33 -8.45 0.48 -14.07
N LEU A 34 -7.92 -0.44 -14.87
CA LEU A 34 -8.73 -1.28 -15.76
C LEU A 34 -9.77 -2.10 -14.98
N GLN A 35 -9.40 -2.65 -13.82
CA GLN A 35 -10.35 -3.38 -12.98
C GLN A 35 -11.52 -2.49 -12.55
N ARG A 36 -11.28 -1.25 -12.15
CA ARG A 36 -12.33 -0.32 -11.73
C ARG A 36 -13.25 0.07 -12.90
N LEU A 37 -12.67 0.28 -14.07
CA LEU A 37 -13.43 0.54 -15.30
C LEU A 37 -14.32 -0.65 -15.70
N LEU A 38 -13.80 -1.88 -15.57
CA LEU A 38 -14.56 -3.11 -15.86
C LEU A 38 -15.72 -3.34 -14.87
N VAL A 39 -15.62 -2.81 -13.65
CA VAL A 39 -16.70 -2.83 -12.65
C VAL A 39 -17.74 -1.72 -12.91
N GLY A 40 -17.53 -0.90 -13.94
CA GLY A 40 -18.50 0.10 -14.40
C GLY A 40 -18.25 1.52 -13.91
N GLN A 41 -17.11 1.78 -13.23
CA GLN A 41 -16.74 3.15 -12.87
C GLN A 41 -16.24 3.92 -14.10
N THR A 42 -16.54 5.21 -14.18
CA THR A 42 -16.01 6.06 -15.24
C THR A 42 -14.57 6.50 -14.92
N PRO A 43 -13.74 6.82 -15.92
CA PRO A 43 -12.37 7.31 -15.69
C PRO A 43 -12.33 8.53 -14.76
N GLN A 44 -13.33 9.41 -14.85
CA GLN A 44 -13.46 10.60 -14.01
C GLN A 44 -13.72 10.22 -12.54
N MET A 45 -14.58 9.23 -12.29
CA MET A 45 -14.83 8.73 -10.93
C MET A 45 -13.58 8.10 -10.34
N VAL A 46 -12.87 7.26 -11.12
CA VAL A 46 -11.62 6.64 -10.66
C VAL A 46 -10.58 7.69 -10.29
N ALA A 47 -10.40 8.73 -11.13
CA ALA A 47 -9.47 9.81 -10.85
C ALA A 47 -9.86 10.60 -9.58
N PHE A 48 -11.14 10.92 -9.43
CA PHE A 48 -11.64 11.68 -8.28
C PHE A 48 -11.52 10.89 -6.97
N GLU A 49 -11.95 9.64 -6.94
CA GLU A 49 -11.88 8.79 -5.74
C GLU A 49 -10.44 8.44 -5.34
N SER A 50 -9.52 8.37 -6.30
CA SER A 50 -8.09 8.12 -6.03
C SER A 50 -7.35 9.37 -5.55
N ALA A 51 -7.90 10.58 -5.79
CA ALA A 51 -7.25 11.84 -5.46
C ALA A 51 -7.08 12.02 -3.95
N PHE A 52 -8.08 11.65 -3.16
CA PHE A 52 -8.02 11.78 -1.70
C PHE A 52 -6.95 10.88 -1.05
N PRO A 53 -6.91 9.55 -1.27
CA PRO A 53 -5.83 8.72 -0.74
C PRO A 53 -4.45 9.13 -1.27
N ALA A 54 -4.35 9.59 -2.52
CA ALA A 54 -3.09 10.11 -3.06
C ALA A 54 -2.64 11.41 -2.37
N ALA A 55 -3.56 12.35 -2.13
CA ALA A 55 -3.28 13.58 -1.40
C ALA A 55 -2.90 13.30 0.07
N PHE A 56 -3.61 12.37 0.72
CA PHE A 56 -3.26 11.90 2.07
C PHE A 56 -1.85 11.33 2.11
N LEU A 57 -1.49 10.46 1.15
CA LEU A 57 -0.15 9.90 1.05
C LEU A 57 0.92 10.99 0.82
N LEU A 58 0.66 11.95 -0.08
CA LEU A 58 1.57 13.07 -0.34
C LEU A 58 1.81 13.92 0.91
N ILE A 59 0.74 14.28 1.63
CA ILE A 59 0.84 15.04 2.87
C ILE A 59 1.63 14.24 3.91
N GLN A 60 1.39 12.93 4.04
CA GLN A 60 2.10 12.06 4.96
C GLN A 60 3.62 12.02 4.66
N LEU A 61 3.99 11.86 3.39
CA LEU A 61 5.40 11.87 2.96
C LEU A 61 6.04 13.23 3.21
N LEU A 62 5.32 14.33 2.96
CA LEU A 62 5.79 15.69 3.19
C LEU A 62 6.02 15.95 4.69
N VAL A 63 5.05 15.61 5.54
CA VAL A 63 5.17 15.74 7.01
C VAL A 63 6.36 14.95 7.53
N LEU A 64 6.53 13.71 7.07
CA LEU A 64 7.68 12.90 7.44
C LEU A 64 8.99 13.58 6.99
N SER A 65 9.00 14.17 5.79
CA SER A 65 10.21 14.78 5.20
C SER A 65 10.62 16.00 6.00
N ILE A 66 9.65 16.84 6.36
CA ILE A 66 9.86 17.99 7.23
C ILE A 66 10.36 17.52 8.60
N TYR A 67 9.71 16.52 9.19
CA TYR A 67 10.08 16.02 10.52
C TYR A 67 11.55 15.57 10.57
N PHE A 68 11.99 14.75 9.62
CA PHE A 68 13.39 14.30 9.56
C PHE A 68 14.36 15.41 9.19
N SER A 69 13.95 16.32 8.31
CA SER A 69 14.78 17.46 7.94
C SER A 69 15.05 18.37 9.14
N LEU A 70 14.03 18.65 9.95
CA LEU A 70 14.16 19.42 11.19
C LEU A 70 15.01 18.68 12.23
N LYS A 71 14.79 17.37 12.40
CA LYS A 71 15.51 16.56 13.39
C LYS A 71 17.00 16.40 13.05
N GLN A 72 17.35 16.24 11.78
CA GLN A 72 18.73 16.07 11.34
C GLN A 72 19.42 17.39 10.94
N LYS A 73 18.70 18.53 11.00
CA LYS A 73 19.17 19.87 10.58
C LYS A 73 19.77 19.93 9.17
N ARG A 74 19.35 19.02 8.29
CA ARG A 74 19.76 18.92 6.88
C ARG A 74 18.55 18.50 6.08
N PHE A 75 18.46 18.91 4.81
CA PHE A 75 17.44 18.35 3.91
C PHE A 75 17.70 16.86 3.74
N VAL A 76 16.86 16.04 4.41
CA VAL A 76 16.94 14.59 4.31
C VAL A 76 15.94 14.14 3.26
N ASN A 77 16.44 13.53 2.19
CA ASN A 77 15.59 12.82 1.26
C ASN A 77 15.12 11.51 1.92
N ILE A 78 13.83 11.40 2.26
CA ILE A 78 13.25 10.18 2.84
C ILE A 78 13.44 9.00 1.90
N THR A 79 13.37 9.25 0.61
CA THR A 79 13.48 8.26 -0.46
C THR A 79 14.81 7.51 -0.49
N GLU A 80 15.85 8.08 0.12
CA GLU A 80 17.18 7.46 0.22
C GLU A 80 17.50 6.93 1.61
N SER A 81 16.77 7.39 2.63
CA SER A 81 17.12 7.18 4.03
C SER A 81 16.14 6.30 4.81
N LEU A 82 14.87 6.25 4.40
CA LEU A 82 13.80 5.55 5.12
C LEU A 82 12.93 4.66 4.24
N LEU A 83 12.50 5.14 3.08
CA LEU A 83 11.58 4.42 2.18
C LEU A 83 12.22 4.32 0.80
N GLY A 84 12.22 3.14 0.19
CA GLY A 84 12.69 3.00 -1.17
C GLY A 84 11.74 3.70 -2.15
N PRO A 85 12.22 4.14 -3.33
CA PRO A 85 11.34 4.70 -4.36
C PRO A 85 10.27 3.68 -4.80
N GLY A 86 10.57 2.38 -4.77
CA GLY A 86 9.61 1.31 -5.03
C GLY A 86 8.46 1.26 -4.02
N ASP A 87 8.72 1.52 -2.73
CA ASP A 87 7.69 1.55 -1.68
C ASP A 87 6.71 2.70 -1.94
N ILE A 88 7.22 3.87 -2.29
CA ILE A 88 6.40 5.04 -2.61
C ILE A 88 5.55 4.75 -3.85
N LEU A 89 6.15 4.24 -4.94
CA LEU A 89 5.43 3.89 -6.16
C LEU A 89 4.34 2.84 -5.90
N PHE A 90 4.63 1.84 -5.07
CA PHE A 90 3.64 0.84 -4.68
C PHE A 90 2.46 1.46 -3.93
N LEU A 91 2.72 2.31 -2.94
CA LEU A 91 1.68 3.02 -2.19
C LEU A 91 0.80 3.88 -3.11
N PHE A 92 1.38 4.57 -4.10
CA PHE A 92 0.60 5.30 -5.11
C PHE A 92 -0.25 4.37 -5.98
N CYS A 93 0.25 3.19 -6.34
CA CYS A 93 -0.57 2.19 -7.06
C CYS A 93 -1.78 1.78 -6.20
N LEU A 94 -1.60 1.60 -4.88
CA LEU A 94 -2.70 1.26 -3.98
C LEU A 94 -3.74 2.39 -3.90
N CYS A 95 -3.36 3.66 -4.01
CA CYS A 95 -4.32 4.77 -4.06
C CYS A 95 -5.29 4.67 -5.26
N LEU A 96 -4.87 4.05 -6.37
CA LEU A 96 -5.73 3.83 -7.54
C LEU A 96 -6.75 2.70 -7.33
N TYR A 97 -6.45 1.78 -6.41
CA TYR A 97 -7.26 0.59 -6.16
C TYR A 97 -8.20 0.74 -4.96
N PHE A 98 -7.71 1.33 -3.87
CA PHE A 98 -8.45 1.43 -2.62
C PHE A 98 -9.25 2.74 -2.56
N PRO A 99 -10.51 2.71 -2.10
CA PRO A 99 -11.21 3.92 -1.70
C PRO A 99 -10.54 4.52 -0.45
N ALA A 100 -10.79 5.81 -0.22
CA ALA A 100 -10.08 6.61 0.79
C ALA A 100 -10.02 5.96 2.19
N ILE A 101 -11.16 5.53 2.72
CA ILE A 101 -11.25 4.95 4.07
C ILE A 101 -10.48 3.64 4.15
N ASN A 102 -10.67 2.77 3.14
CA ASN A 102 -9.99 1.47 3.10
C ASN A 102 -8.49 1.64 2.95
N PHE A 103 -8.04 2.60 2.15
CA PHE A 103 -6.62 2.92 1.99
C PHE A 103 -6.00 3.34 3.32
N ILE A 104 -6.63 4.27 4.04
CA ILE A 104 -6.11 4.75 5.34
C ILE A 104 -6.08 3.61 6.36
N ALA A 105 -7.15 2.84 6.48
CA ALA A 105 -7.22 1.69 7.39
C ALA A 105 -6.15 0.64 7.04
N PHE A 106 -6.04 0.27 5.77
CA PHE A 106 -5.02 -0.65 5.27
C PHE A 106 -3.61 -0.13 5.56
N TYR A 107 -3.34 1.14 5.27
CA TYR A 107 -2.03 1.76 5.45
C TYR A 107 -1.59 1.73 6.91
N ILE A 108 -2.47 2.12 7.83
CA ILE A 108 -2.19 2.12 9.28
C ILE A 108 -1.97 0.69 9.78
N VAL A 109 -2.93 -0.22 9.52
CA VAL A 109 -2.88 -1.60 10.02
C VAL A 109 -1.66 -2.34 9.47
N SER A 110 -1.41 -2.22 8.17
CA SER A 110 -0.26 -2.88 7.54
C SER A 110 1.06 -2.33 8.08
N LEU A 111 1.20 -1.01 8.26
CA LEU A 111 2.42 -0.42 8.83
C LEU A 111 2.69 -0.92 10.24
N PHE A 112 1.68 -0.89 11.12
CA PHE A 112 1.85 -1.39 12.49
C PHE A 112 2.21 -2.88 12.50
N ALA A 113 1.52 -3.70 11.69
CA ALA A 113 1.80 -5.12 11.61
C ALA A 113 3.20 -5.42 11.06
N ILE A 114 3.64 -4.68 10.04
CA ILE A 114 4.97 -4.83 9.43
C ILE A 114 6.07 -4.40 10.40
N ILE A 115 5.91 -3.26 11.07
CA ILE A 115 6.90 -2.79 12.05
C ILE A 115 7.00 -3.77 13.22
N ALA A 116 5.86 -4.22 13.77
CA ALA A 116 5.85 -5.18 14.86
C ALA A 116 6.50 -6.51 14.45
N GLY A 117 6.08 -7.08 13.31
CA GLY A 117 6.62 -8.34 12.81
C GLY A 117 8.10 -8.25 12.47
N TRP A 118 8.53 -7.18 11.81
CA TRP A 118 9.95 -6.97 11.48
C TRP A 118 10.81 -6.78 12.73
N LEU A 119 10.33 -6.04 13.73
CA LEU A 119 11.07 -5.83 14.98
C LEU A 119 11.28 -7.16 15.72
N THR A 120 10.25 -8.01 15.79
CA THR A 120 10.38 -9.37 16.36
C THR A 120 11.38 -10.21 15.58
N ILE A 121 11.31 -10.24 14.25
CA ILE A 121 12.21 -11.04 13.40
C ILE A 121 13.64 -10.51 13.46
N SER A 122 13.84 -9.19 13.40
CA SER A 122 15.14 -8.55 13.47
C SER A 122 15.82 -8.81 14.81
N HIS A 123 15.06 -8.77 15.91
CA HIS A 123 15.57 -9.11 17.24
C HIS A 123 16.01 -10.58 17.34
N ILE A 124 15.23 -11.51 16.78
CA ILE A 124 15.53 -12.95 16.82
C ILE A 124 16.67 -13.33 15.87
N ARG A 125 16.72 -12.75 14.67
CA ARG A 125 17.65 -13.14 13.60
C ARG A 125 18.86 -12.21 13.45
N GLN A 126 18.99 -11.19 14.29
CA GLN A 126 20.02 -10.14 14.23
C GLN A 126 20.23 -9.55 12.82
N GLN A 127 19.17 -9.48 12.02
CA GLN A 127 19.28 -9.02 10.64
C GLN A 127 19.42 -7.49 10.62
N LYS A 128 20.55 -7.03 10.06
CA LYS A 128 20.78 -5.63 9.73
C LYS A 128 20.29 -5.38 8.31
N GLY A 129 19.16 -4.70 8.18
CA GLY A 129 18.58 -4.43 6.87
C GLY A 129 17.39 -3.47 6.91
N THR A 130 17.14 -2.85 5.76
CA THR A 130 15.94 -2.06 5.49
C THR A 130 14.72 -2.98 5.41
N ILE A 131 13.56 -2.44 5.80
CA ILE A 131 12.29 -3.16 5.84
C ILE A 131 11.74 -3.24 4.40
N PRO A 132 11.45 -4.43 3.85
CA PRO A 132 10.83 -4.59 2.53
C PRO A 132 9.32 -4.28 2.62
N LEU A 133 8.99 -2.98 2.65
CA LEU A 133 7.63 -2.51 2.92
C LEU A 133 6.68 -2.85 1.77
N ALA A 134 7.06 -2.56 0.52
CA ALA A 134 6.23 -2.83 -0.66
C ALA A 134 5.86 -4.31 -0.77
N GLY A 135 6.82 -5.20 -0.57
CA GLY A 135 6.60 -6.65 -0.62
C GLY A 135 5.64 -7.09 0.47
N LEU A 136 5.91 -6.73 1.73
CA LEU A 136 5.04 -7.13 2.82
C LEU A 136 3.62 -6.55 2.67
N GLN A 137 3.47 -5.30 2.23
CA GLN A 137 2.15 -4.75 1.95
C GLN A 137 1.47 -5.45 0.76
N ALA A 138 2.21 -5.83 -0.30
CA ALA A 138 1.66 -6.64 -1.39
C ALA A 138 1.15 -8.01 -0.89
N ALA A 139 1.86 -8.65 0.05
CA ALA A 139 1.37 -9.88 0.69
C ALA A 139 0.09 -9.65 1.50
N PHE A 140 -0.03 -8.53 2.21
CA PHE A 140 -1.28 -8.17 2.90
C PHE A 140 -2.44 -8.01 1.92
N VAL A 141 -2.23 -7.33 0.78
CA VAL A 141 -3.27 -7.21 -0.27
C VAL A 141 -3.65 -8.58 -0.83
N LEU A 142 -2.67 -9.46 -1.08
CA LEU A 142 -2.91 -10.83 -1.52
C LEU A 142 -3.73 -11.64 -0.52
N LEU A 143 -3.44 -11.50 0.78
CA LEU A 143 -4.21 -12.15 1.84
C LEU A 143 -5.66 -11.68 1.85
N LEU A 144 -5.92 -10.37 1.77
CA LEU A 144 -7.28 -9.84 1.70
C LEU A 144 -8.07 -10.44 0.52
N ILE A 145 -7.46 -10.47 -0.66
CA ILE A 145 -8.06 -11.07 -1.86
C ILE A 145 -8.29 -12.57 -1.68
N GLY A 146 -7.33 -13.29 -1.09
CA GLY A 146 -7.44 -14.72 -0.81
C GLY A 146 -8.57 -15.07 0.15
N PHE A 147 -8.86 -14.20 1.12
CA PHE A 147 -10.02 -14.32 2.01
C PHE A 147 -11.34 -13.83 1.39
N GLY A 148 -11.34 -13.41 0.12
CA GLY A 148 -12.52 -12.90 -0.57
C GLY A 148 -12.93 -11.48 -0.15
N ILE A 149 -12.11 -10.79 0.63
CA ILE A 149 -12.32 -9.39 1.00
C ILE A 149 -11.87 -8.54 -0.17
N ASN A 150 -12.83 -7.97 -0.92
CA ASN A 150 -12.51 -7.06 -2.01
C ASN A 150 -12.12 -5.68 -1.45
N PRO A 151 -10.84 -5.26 -1.51
CA PRO A 151 -10.39 -4.02 -0.91
C PRO A 151 -10.94 -2.78 -1.62
N ALA A 152 -11.40 -2.92 -2.88
CA ALA A 152 -12.02 -1.85 -3.65
C ALA A 152 -13.50 -1.60 -3.26
N ASN A 153 -14.11 -2.47 -2.45
CA ASN A 153 -15.49 -2.30 -2.02
C ASN A 153 -15.54 -1.52 -0.70
N GLU A 154 -16.31 -0.44 -0.62
CA GLU A 154 -16.53 0.32 0.63
C GLU A 154 -17.52 -0.37 1.59
N ASN A 155 -18.30 -1.33 1.08
CA ASN A 155 -19.42 -1.91 1.83
C ASN A 155 -19.02 -2.97 2.87
N TRP A 156 -17.73 -3.32 3.01
CA TRP A 156 -17.32 -4.28 4.04
C TRP A 156 -17.65 -3.76 5.45
N PHE A 157 -17.49 -2.45 5.69
CA PHE A 157 -17.81 -1.83 6.97
C PHE A 157 -19.33 -1.89 7.26
N TYR A 158 -20.16 -1.59 6.26
CA TYR A 158 -21.62 -1.71 6.36
C TYR A 158 -22.07 -3.16 6.53
N THR A 159 -21.41 -4.12 5.89
CA THR A 159 -21.72 -5.56 6.00
C THR A 159 -21.32 -6.13 7.36
N PHE A 160 -20.29 -5.57 8.01
CA PHE A 160 -19.86 -5.97 9.36
C PHE A 160 -20.72 -5.35 10.47
N ILE A 161 -21.33 -4.17 10.23
CA ILE A 161 -22.22 -3.48 11.18
C ILE A 161 -23.69 -3.93 11.03
N LYS A 162 -24.14 -4.26 9.81
CA LYS A 162 -25.51 -4.74 9.56
C LYS A 162 -25.96 -6.01 10.32
N PRO A 163 -25.11 -6.96 10.77
CA PRO A 163 -25.60 -8.13 11.51
C PRO A 163 -26.27 -7.74 12.83
N TYR A 164 -25.99 -6.55 13.36
CA TYR A 164 -26.48 -6.08 14.66
C TYR A 164 -27.77 -5.27 14.62
N TYR A 165 -28.25 -4.86 13.44
CA TYR A 165 -29.46 -4.03 13.29
C TYR A 165 -30.62 -4.74 12.58
N ALA A 166 -30.53 -6.06 12.42
CA ALA A 166 -31.64 -6.90 11.97
C ALA A 166 -32.32 -7.57 13.19
N VAL A 167 -32.99 -6.75 14.02
CA VAL A 167 -34.01 -7.20 14.98
C VAL A 167 -35.22 -6.30 14.81
#